data_AF-G5GR02-F1
#
_entry.id   AF-G5GR02-F1
#
_cell.length_a   1.000
_cell.length_b   1.000
_cell.length_c   1.000
_cell.angle_alpha   90.00
_cell.angle_beta   90.00
_cell.angle_gamma   90.00
#
_symmetry.space_group_name_H-M   'P 1'
#
loop_
_entity.id
_entity.type
_entity.pdbx_description
1 polymer ?
#
loop_
_entity_poly.entity_id
_entity_poly.type
_entity_poly.pdbx_seq_one_letter_code
_entity_poly.pdbx_strand_id
1 'polypeptide(L)'
;MQWKKLGQLIQTKKNTVLCATLAGMMLLSSGFTMNGLPKNMQRVSVHVDGETITDMTVQTKPNDIFEKLGVKLGAKDTYEVFHNEGERHTEISVHRAVPVSISFWDDTQQVMTSGRTVGDVMAEYGYNPQEVDVTPAADTPITADLAIRLTENEQAAEQRRAREREADRVSRGIPRYRAAYTMHASAYLPSDGGGSGITATGIPARHGVVAVDPNVIPLGSRLYIPGYGEAIAADTGGAIVGHTIDLCMESYDEAIQFGRRSVEVYVID
;
A
#
# COMPACT_ATOMS: atom_id res chain seq x y z
N MET A 1 -43.95 -21.80 80.56
CA MET A 1 -43.80 -22.41 79.22
C MET A 1 -45.21 -22.66 78.67
N GLN A 2 -45.76 -22.09 77.62
CA GLN A 2 -45.39 -21.11 76.59
C GLN A 2 -46.69 -20.40 76.15
N TRP A 3 -46.80 -19.08 76.29
CA TRP A 3 -47.94 -18.29 75.73
C TRP A 3 -47.52 -17.45 74.50
N LYS A 4 -46.43 -17.83 73.82
CA LYS A 4 -45.84 -17.04 72.72
C LYS A 4 -46.27 -17.44 71.31
N LYS A 5 -47.13 -18.44 71.10
CA LYS A 5 -47.44 -18.96 69.75
C LYS A 5 -48.71 -18.43 69.06
N LEU A 6 -49.57 -17.64 69.72
CA LEU A 6 -50.79 -17.11 69.07
C LEU A 6 -50.60 -15.72 68.40
N GLY A 7 -49.65 -14.91 68.87
CA GLY A 7 -49.42 -13.55 68.33
C GLY A 7 -48.71 -13.50 66.98
N GLN A 8 -47.91 -14.52 66.62
CA GLN A 8 -47.16 -14.55 65.36
C GLN A 8 -48.01 -15.00 64.15
N LEU A 9 -49.14 -15.69 64.36
CA LEU A 9 -49.95 -16.22 63.25
C LEU A 9 -50.96 -15.20 62.69
N ILE A 10 -51.34 -14.19 63.48
CA ILE A 10 -52.30 -13.14 63.06
C ILE A 10 -51.58 -11.98 62.36
N GLN A 11 -50.30 -11.76 62.68
CA GLN A 11 -49.50 -10.66 62.11
C GLN A 11 -49.04 -10.97 60.66
N THR A 12 -48.88 -12.24 60.30
CA THR A 12 -48.47 -12.65 58.95
C THR A 12 -49.59 -12.48 57.94
N LYS A 13 -50.84 -12.89 58.25
CA LYS A 13 -51.97 -12.78 57.29
C LYS A 13 -52.34 -11.34 56.91
N LYS A 14 -52.19 -10.36 57.81
CA LYS A 14 -52.47 -8.94 57.49
C LYS A 14 -51.37 -8.33 56.61
N ASN A 15 -50.11 -8.70 56.80
CA ASN A 15 -49.00 -8.20 56.00
C ASN A 15 -48.93 -8.83 54.59
N THR A 16 -49.34 -10.09 54.42
CA THR A 16 -49.37 -10.71 53.08
C THR A 16 -50.48 -10.13 52.21
N VAL A 17 -51.64 -9.79 52.80
CA VAL A 17 -52.75 -9.14 52.08
C VAL A 17 -52.45 -7.66 51.77
N LEU A 18 -51.71 -6.97 52.65
CA LEU A 18 -51.26 -5.59 52.41
C LEU A 18 -50.16 -5.51 51.32
N CYS A 19 -49.23 -6.47 51.26
CA CYS A 19 -48.22 -6.55 50.19
C CYS A 19 -48.82 -6.98 48.84
N ALA A 20 -49.78 -7.89 48.82
CA ALA A 20 -50.45 -8.32 47.59
C ALA A 20 -51.32 -7.21 46.98
N THR A 21 -51.93 -6.35 47.81
CA THR A 21 -52.71 -5.20 47.33
C THR A 21 -51.82 -4.03 46.89
N LEU A 22 -50.68 -3.78 47.55
CA LEU A 22 -49.67 -2.81 47.08
C LEU A 22 -49.01 -3.23 45.77
N ALA A 23 -48.70 -4.53 45.58
CA ALA A 23 -48.19 -5.06 44.32
C ALA A 23 -49.22 -4.92 43.18
N GLY A 24 -50.51 -5.14 43.47
CA GLY A 24 -51.59 -4.96 42.50
C GLY A 24 -51.82 -3.49 42.10
N MET A 25 -51.60 -2.55 43.02
CA MET A 25 -51.84 -1.11 42.77
C MET A 25 -50.64 -0.40 42.13
N MET A 26 -49.41 -0.94 42.26
CA MET A 26 -48.22 -0.49 41.52
C MET A 26 -48.27 -0.91 40.04
N LEU A 27 -48.99 -1.99 39.71
CA LEU A 27 -49.23 -2.46 38.34
C LEU A 27 -50.33 -1.67 37.60
N LEU A 28 -51.13 -0.86 38.30
CA LEU A 28 -52.30 -0.17 37.72
C LEU A 28 -52.18 1.36 37.70
N SER A 29 -51.12 1.94 38.28
CA SER A 29 -50.83 3.38 38.24
C SER A 29 -49.60 3.75 37.42
N SER A 30 -48.79 2.75 37.04
CA SER A 30 -47.87 2.90 35.93
C SER A 30 -48.67 2.60 34.66
N GLY A 31 -49.16 3.65 34.00
CA GLY A 31 -49.29 3.59 32.56
C GLY A 31 -47.91 3.24 32.01
N PHE A 32 -47.58 1.96 31.96
CA PHE A 32 -46.50 1.42 31.16
C PHE A 32 -46.91 1.75 29.74
N THR A 33 -46.52 2.93 29.28
CA THR A 33 -46.29 3.16 27.88
C THR A 33 -45.38 2.02 27.46
N MET A 34 -45.92 1.06 26.72
CA MET A 34 -45.16 0.02 26.04
C MET A 34 -44.30 0.72 24.98
N ASN A 35 -43.31 1.50 25.41
CA ASN A 35 -42.13 1.75 24.61
C ASN A 35 -41.41 0.41 24.58
N GLY A 36 -41.81 -0.44 23.63
CA GLY A 36 -41.07 -1.65 23.31
C GLY A 36 -39.59 -1.30 23.15
N LEU A 37 -38.73 -2.26 23.51
CA LEU A 37 -37.29 -2.10 23.32
C LEU A 37 -37.02 -1.55 21.91
N PRO A 38 -36.13 -0.57 21.78
CA PRO A 38 -35.89 0.09 20.51
C PRO A 38 -35.58 -0.95 19.44
N LYS A 39 -36.23 -0.83 18.26
CA LYS A 39 -36.16 -1.83 17.18
C LYS A 39 -34.75 -2.05 16.63
N ASN A 40 -33.78 -1.22 16.98
CA ASN A 40 -32.36 -1.32 16.63
C ASN A 40 -31.48 -1.86 17.77
N MET A 41 -32.07 -2.37 18.86
CA MET A 41 -31.31 -3.01 19.93
C MET A 41 -30.61 -4.29 19.42
N GLN A 42 -29.34 -4.46 19.75
CA GLN A 42 -28.52 -5.59 19.38
C GLN A 42 -27.63 -6.01 20.55
N ARG A 43 -27.21 -7.27 20.53
CA ARG A 43 -26.17 -7.76 21.44
C ARG A 43 -24.81 -7.40 20.84
N VAL A 44 -23.90 -6.91 21.65
CA VAL A 44 -22.51 -6.72 21.23
C VAL A 44 -21.58 -7.43 22.19
N SER A 45 -20.61 -8.15 21.64
CA SER A 45 -19.53 -8.81 22.38
C SER A 45 -18.19 -8.23 21.94
N VAL A 46 -17.42 -7.69 22.88
CA VAL A 46 -16.08 -7.16 22.65
C VAL A 46 -15.06 -8.08 23.30
N HIS A 47 -14.16 -8.64 22.51
CA HIS A 47 -13.02 -9.45 22.95
C HIS A 47 -11.80 -8.55 23.09
N VAL A 48 -11.34 -8.32 24.31
CA VAL A 48 -10.23 -7.42 24.61
C VAL A 48 -9.49 -7.92 25.86
N ASP A 49 -8.16 -7.88 25.84
CA ASP A 49 -7.31 -8.25 26.98
C ASP A 49 -7.56 -9.67 27.55
N GLY A 50 -8.05 -10.59 26.70
CA GLY A 50 -8.42 -11.96 27.10
C GLY A 50 -9.80 -12.09 27.75
N GLU A 51 -10.54 -10.99 27.89
CA GLU A 51 -11.91 -10.95 28.40
C GLU A 51 -12.92 -10.75 27.27
N THR A 52 -14.16 -11.21 27.48
CA THR A 52 -15.30 -10.93 26.60
C THR A 52 -16.34 -10.10 27.34
N ILE A 53 -16.48 -8.84 26.95
CA ILE A 53 -17.47 -7.91 27.51
C ILE A 53 -18.71 -7.96 26.62
N THR A 54 -19.86 -8.32 27.18
CA THR A 54 -21.12 -8.41 26.43
C THR A 54 -22.20 -7.51 27.03
N ASP A 55 -22.85 -6.70 26.20
CA ASP A 55 -24.00 -5.88 26.60
C ASP A 55 -25.01 -5.73 25.45
N MET A 56 -26.22 -5.30 25.78
CA MET A 56 -27.23 -4.86 24.83
C MET A 56 -27.06 -3.37 24.54
N THR A 57 -27.08 -3.00 23.27
CA THR A 57 -26.90 -1.62 22.86
C THR A 57 -27.68 -1.29 21.60
N VAL A 58 -28.00 -0.01 21.42
CA VAL A 58 -28.53 0.56 20.17
C VAL A 58 -27.43 1.18 19.31
N GLN A 59 -26.21 1.27 19.85
CA GLN A 59 -25.05 1.81 19.15
C GLN A 59 -24.61 0.85 18.06
N THR A 60 -24.27 1.41 16.89
CA THR A 60 -23.80 0.68 15.72
C THR A 60 -22.36 1.01 15.37
N LYS A 61 -21.84 2.15 15.83
CA LYS A 61 -20.45 2.55 15.61
C LYS A 61 -19.55 1.92 16.67
N PRO A 62 -18.41 1.31 16.30
CA PRO A 62 -17.47 0.73 17.25
C PRO A 62 -17.03 1.69 18.36
N ASN A 63 -16.72 2.95 18.04
CA ASN A 63 -16.30 3.93 19.04
C ASN A 63 -17.35 4.17 20.13
N ASP A 64 -18.62 4.30 19.77
CA ASP A 64 -19.71 4.53 20.72
C ASP A 64 -19.98 3.27 21.57
N ILE A 65 -19.77 2.08 20.98
CA ILE A 65 -19.84 0.80 21.68
C ILE A 65 -18.70 0.71 22.71
N PHE A 66 -17.47 1.02 22.32
CA PHE A 66 -16.31 1.01 23.21
C PHE A 66 -16.50 1.98 24.38
N GLU A 67 -16.96 3.21 24.13
CA GLU A 67 -17.24 4.20 25.17
C GLU A 67 -18.30 3.70 26.16
N LYS A 68 -19.42 3.14 25.66
CA LYS A 68 -20.48 2.56 26.50
C LYS A 68 -19.97 1.39 27.35
N LEU A 69 -19.10 0.55 26.79
CA LEU A 69 -18.54 -0.62 27.47
C LEU A 69 -17.31 -0.30 28.32
N GLY A 70 -16.86 0.96 28.35
CA GLY A 70 -15.67 1.37 29.09
C GLY A 70 -14.35 0.88 28.50
N VAL A 71 -14.35 0.41 27.24
CA VAL A 71 -13.15 -0.04 26.53
C VAL A 71 -12.45 1.19 25.95
N LYS A 72 -11.22 1.44 26.37
CA LYS A 72 -10.38 2.52 25.83
C LYS A 72 -9.34 1.92 24.89
N LEU A 73 -9.30 2.39 23.65
CA LEU A 73 -8.29 2.02 22.67
C LEU A 73 -7.05 2.91 22.79
N GLY A 74 -5.87 2.30 22.71
CA GLY A 74 -4.61 2.99 22.49
C GLY A 74 -4.50 3.54 21.07
N ALA A 75 -3.56 4.47 20.86
CA ALA A 75 -3.40 5.17 19.57
C ALA A 75 -3.11 4.24 18.37
N LYS A 76 -2.54 3.05 18.65
CA LYS A 76 -2.21 2.03 17.64
C LYS A 76 -2.97 0.71 17.83
N ASP A 77 -3.93 0.67 18.75
CA ASP A 77 -4.79 -0.50 18.88
C ASP A 77 -5.66 -0.60 17.61
N THR A 78 -5.87 -1.82 17.14
CA THR A 78 -6.76 -2.10 16.01
C THR A 78 -7.90 -2.99 16.46
N TYR A 79 -8.95 -3.09 15.64
CA TYR A 79 -10.06 -3.98 15.93
C TYR A 79 -10.70 -4.50 14.65
N GLU A 80 -11.27 -5.70 14.75
CA GLU A 80 -12.06 -6.33 13.69
C GLU A 80 -13.51 -6.42 14.15
N VAL A 81 -14.46 -6.20 13.22
CA VAL A 81 -15.89 -6.25 13.51
C VAL A 81 -16.53 -7.34 12.65
N PHE A 82 -17.14 -8.32 13.31
CA PHE A 82 -17.90 -9.38 12.69
C PHE A 82 -19.39 -9.13 12.91
N HIS A 83 -20.15 -9.15 11.83
CA HIS A 83 -21.59 -8.97 11.86
C HIS A 83 -22.28 -10.30 11.56
N ASN A 84 -23.12 -10.78 12.47
CA ASN A 84 -23.98 -11.92 12.21
C ASN A 84 -25.37 -11.41 11.78
N GLU A 85 -25.63 -11.42 10.47
CA GLU A 85 -26.86 -10.89 9.86
C GLU A 85 -28.15 -11.56 10.38
N GLY A 86 -28.06 -12.79 10.91
CA GLY A 86 -29.21 -13.54 11.41
C GLY A 86 -29.60 -13.26 12.87
N GLU A 87 -28.65 -12.83 13.71
CA GLU A 87 -28.80 -12.89 15.17
C GLU A 87 -28.79 -11.53 15.88
N ARG A 88 -28.69 -10.42 15.13
CA ARG A 88 -28.54 -9.05 15.70
C ARG A 88 -27.44 -9.02 16.77
N HIS A 89 -26.31 -9.62 16.39
CA HIS A 89 -25.13 -9.76 17.22
C HIS A 89 -23.92 -9.21 16.46
N THR A 90 -23.26 -8.24 17.07
CA THR A 90 -21.96 -7.74 16.61
C THR A 90 -20.87 -8.30 17.53
N GLU A 91 -19.83 -8.85 16.93
CA GLU A 91 -18.64 -9.31 17.63
C GLU A 91 -17.48 -8.40 17.24
N ILE A 92 -16.72 -7.91 18.22
CA ILE A 92 -15.61 -7.00 18.00
C ILE A 92 -14.37 -7.58 18.68
N SER A 93 -13.32 -7.85 17.91
CA SER A 93 -12.04 -8.34 18.44
C SER A 93 -11.04 -7.20 18.44
N VAL A 94 -10.56 -6.82 19.63
CA VAL A 94 -9.57 -5.77 19.81
C VAL A 94 -8.16 -6.37 19.85
N HIS A 95 -7.23 -5.73 19.14
CA HIS A 95 -5.83 -6.08 19.10
C HIS A 95 -5.00 -4.94 19.70
N ARG A 96 -4.49 -5.18 20.92
CA ARG A 96 -3.63 -4.21 21.63
C ARG A 96 -2.31 -4.05 20.90
N ALA A 97 -1.88 -2.79 20.75
CA ALA A 97 -0.53 -2.51 20.33
C ALA A 97 0.44 -2.86 21.46
N VAL A 98 1.49 -3.59 21.11
CA VAL A 98 2.57 -3.96 22.04
C VAL A 98 3.89 -3.29 21.60
N PRO A 99 4.79 -2.98 22.55
CA PRO A 99 6.11 -2.49 22.22
C PRO A 99 6.95 -3.63 21.61
N VAL A 100 7.68 -3.33 20.56
CA VAL A 100 8.70 -4.21 19.96
C VAL A 100 9.93 -3.38 19.60
N SER A 101 11.11 -3.99 19.61
CA SER A 101 12.33 -3.35 19.15
C SER A 101 12.71 -3.82 17.75
N ILE A 102 12.90 -2.90 16.82
CA ILE A 102 13.43 -3.19 15.49
C ILE A 102 14.88 -2.69 15.45
N SER A 103 15.80 -3.59 15.14
CA SER A 103 17.23 -3.29 15.00
C SER A 103 17.66 -3.47 13.56
N PHE A 104 18.34 -2.46 13.00
CA PHE A 104 18.99 -2.53 11.70
C PHE A 104 20.42 -2.02 11.89
N TRP A 105 21.41 -2.88 11.68
CA TRP A 105 22.81 -2.61 12.05
C TRP A 105 22.95 -2.32 13.56
N ASP A 106 23.59 -1.19 13.92
CA ASP A 106 23.80 -0.77 15.31
C ASP A 106 22.67 0.14 15.84
N ASP A 107 21.69 0.49 14.99
CA ASP A 107 20.55 1.33 15.37
C ASP A 107 19.37 0.47 15.80
N THR A 108 18.83 0.75 16.99
CA THR A 108 17.63 0.09 17.54
C THR A 108 16.54 1.10 17.81
N GLN A 109 15.36 0.86 17.23
CA GLN A 109 14.17 1.67 17.44
C GLN A 109 13.12 0.89 18.21
N GLN A 110 12.56 1.49 19.26
CA GLN A 110 11.40 0.98 19.96
C GLN A 110 10.13 1.50 19.31
N VAL A 111 9.21 0.60 18.98
CA VAL A 111 7.99 0.93 18.24
C VAL A 111 6.78 0.20 18.79
N MET A 112 5.60 0.82 18.69
CA MET A 112 4.33 0.22 19.08
C MET A 112 3.65 -0.38 17.84
N THR A 113 3.17 -1.62 17.90
CA THR A 113 2.51 -2.26 16.76
C THR A 113 1.37 -3.16 17.21
N SER A 114 0.27 -3.18 16.44
CA SER A 114 -0.79 -4.18 16.57
C SER A 114 -0.66 -5.31 15.53
N GLY A 115 0.45 -5.37 14.79
CA GLY A 115 0.74 -6.41 13.81
C GLY A 115 0.71 -7.80 14.46
N ARG A 116 0.22 -8.80 13.72
CA ARG A 116 0.05 -10.16 14.25
C ARG A 116 1.36 -10.94 14.14
N THR A 117 2.13 -10.66 13.10
CA THR A 117 3.39 -11.34 12.78
C THR A 117 4.52 -10.35 12.55
N VAL A 118 5.77 -10.82 12.61
CA VAL A 118 6.95 -10.02 12.26
C VAL A 118 6.85 -9.42 10.86
N GLY A 119 6.29 -10.15 9.90
CA GLY A 119 6.04 -9.67 8.54
C GLY A 119 5.09 -8.47 8.49
N ASP A 120 4.03 -8.48 9.32
CA ASP A 120 3.11 -7.34 9.42
C ASP A 120 3.82 -6.10 9.96
N VAL A 121 4.69 -6.28 10.97
CA VAL A 121 5.49 -5.19 11.54
C VAL A 121 6.47 -4.65 10.51
N MET A 122 7.15 -5.51 9.76
CA MET A 122 8.04 -5.09 8.68
C MET A 122 7.30 -4.21 7.66
N ALA A 123 6.11 -4.65 7.22
CA ALA A 123 5.29 -3.90 6.29
C ALA A 123 4.77 -2.58 6.89
N GLU A 124 4.33 -2.57 8.15
CA GLU A 124 3.85 -1.36 8.86
C GLU A 124 4.92 -0.27 8.93
N TYR A 125 6.18 -0.66 9.13
CA TYR A 125 7.32 0.25 9.24
C TYR A 125 8.11 0.45 7.92
N GLY A 126 7.60 -0.09 6.80
CA GLY A 126 8.13 0.18 5.46
C GLY A 126 9.37 -0.62 5.07
N TYR A 127 9.64 -1.75 5.72
CA TYR A 127 10.73 -2.66 5.35
C TYR A 127 10.28 -3.63 4.26
N ASN A 128 11.05 -3.72 3.18
CA ASN A 128 10.79 -4.63 2.07
C ASN A 128 11.37 -6.03 2.37
N PRO A 129 10.54 -7.09 2.48
CA PRO A 129 11.02 -8.46 2.75
C PRO A 129 11.96 -9.04 1.67
N GLN A 130 12.03 -8.40 0.50
CA GLN A 130 12.96 -8.79 -0.58
C GLN A 130 14.34 -8.15 -0.44
N GLU A 131 14.47 -7.08 0.34
CA GLU A 131 15.73 -6.33 0.51
C GLU A 131 16.41 -6.57 1.84
N VAL A 132 15.66 -7.06 2.83
CA VAL A 132 16.18 -7.34 4.16
C VAL A 132 15.78 -8.74 4.61
N ASP A 133 16.73 -9.42 5.25
CA ASP A 133 16.48 -10.65 5.99
C ASP A 133 16.05 -10.29 7.42
N VAL A 134 15.12 -11.05 7.97
CA VAL A 134 14.55 -10.79 9.30
C VAL A 134 14.76 -11.96 10.24
N THR A 135 15.07 -11.64 11.50
CA THR A 135 15.12 -12.59 12.61
C THR A 135 14.37 -12.00 13.80
N PRO A 136 13.38 -12.70 14.39
CA PRO A 136 12.88 -14.03 14.01
C PRO A 136 12.11 -14.01 12.68
N ALA A 137 11.71 -15.19 12.19
CA ALA A 137 11.10 -15.36 10.87
C ALA A 137 9.81 -14.53 10.70
N ALA A 138 9.48 -14.14 9.47
CA ALA A 138 8.36 -13.24 9.18
C ALA A 138 6.98 -13.74 9.66
N ASP A 139 6.79 -15.06 9.78
CA ASP A 139 5.57 -15.69 10.30
C ASP A 139 5.52 -15.76 11.84
N THR A 140 6.59 -15.34 12.53
CA THR A 140 6.66 -15.36 14.00
C THR A 140 5.61 -14.44 14.59
N PRO A 141 4.75 -14.91 15.52
CA PRO A 141 3.78 -14.07 16.19
C PRO A 141 4.41 -12.95 17.02
N ILE A 142 3.80 -11.77 17.02
CA ILE A 142 4.24 -10.64 17.83
C ILE A 142 3.88 -10.82 19.30
N THR A 143 4.86 -10.53 20.17
CA THR A 143 4.71 -10.44 21.63
C THR A 143 5.29 -9.13 22.13
N ALA A 144 4.90 -8.70 23.33
CA ALA A 144 5.53 -7.55 23.98
C ALA A 144 7.04 -7.77 24.12
N ASP A 145 7.80 -6.70 23.88
CA ASP A 145 9.25 -6.60 23.95
C ASP A 145 9.99 -7.55 22.98
N LEU A 146 9.33 -8.03 21.92
CA LEU A 146 9.97 -8.85 20.90
C LEU A 146 11.06 -8.06 20.18
N ALA A 147 12.26 -8.65 20.10
CA ALA A 147 13.39 -8.11 19.37
C ALA A 147 13.41 -8.63 17.92
N ILE A 148 13.17 -7.73 16.98
CA ILE A 148 13.24 -7.96 15.54
C ILE A 148 14.59 -7.40 15.06
N ARG A 149 15.39 -8.24 14.42
CA ARG A 149 16.65 -7.87 13.78
C ARG A 149 16.50 -7.96 12.28
N LEU A 150 16.88 -6.90 11.61
CA LEU A 150 16.90 -6.76 10.17
C LEU A 150 18.36 -6.70 9.71
N THR A 151 18.69 -7.49 8.70
CA THR A 151 20.00 -7.48 8.04
C THR A 151 19.79 -7.26 6.55
N GLU A 152 20.74 -6.60 5.89
CA GLU A 152 20.68 -6.45 4.42
C GLU A 152 20.71 -7.84 3.78
N ASN A 153 19.81 -8.09 2.83
CA ASN A 153 19.82 -9.33 2.06
C ASN A 153 20.95 -9.26 1.03
N GLU A 154 21.94 -10.15 1.16
CA GLU A 154 23.14 -10.15 0.31
C GLU A 154 22.80 -10.30 -1.19
N GLN A 155 21.79 -11.11 -1.53
CA GLN A 155 21.40 -11.29 -2.93
C GLN A 155 20.79 -10.01 -3.52
N ALA A 156 19.95 -9.32 -2.74
CA ALA A 156 19.39 -8.04 -3.13
C ALA A 156 20.47 -6.95 -3.25
N ALA A 157 21.44 -6.94 -2.32
CA ALA A 157 22.59 -6.04 -2.35
C ALA A 157 23.48 -6.26 -3.58
N GLU A 158 23.77 -7.52 -3.92
CA GLU A 158 24.53 -7.89 -5.13
C GLU A 158 23.81 -7.45 -6.40
N GLN A 159 22.50 -7.67 -6.50
CA GLN A 159 21.70 -7.22 -7.64
C GLN A 159 21.68 -5.69 -7.75
N ARG A 160 21.57 -4.97 -6.63
CA ARG A 160 21.62 -3.50 -6.59
C ARG A 160 22.98 -3.00 -7.09
N ARG A 161 24.08 -3.54 -6.56
CA ARG A 161 25.45 -3.23 -6.99
C ARG A 161 25.70 -3.59 -8.45
N ALA A 162 25.10 -4.66 -8.96
CA ALA A 162 25.19 -5.03 -10.37
C ALA A 162 24.48 -4.03 -11.27
N ARG A 163 23.25 -3.61 -10.91
CA ARG A 163 22.50 -2.56 -11.61
C ARG A 163 23.22 -1.21 -11.57
N GLU A 164 23.79 -0.84 -10.43
CA GLU A 164 24.61 0.37 -10.29
C GLU A 164 25.85 0.32 -11.18
N ARG A 165 26.56 -0.81 -11.23
CA ARG A 165 27.71 -0.99 -12.14
C ARG A 165 27.31 -0.93 -13.62
N GLU A 166 26.11 -1.42 -13.95
CA GLU A 166 25.55 -1.32 -15.29
C GLU A 166 25.17 0.13 -15.62
N ALA A 167 24.49 0.82 -14.71
CA ALA A 167 24.18 2.24 -14.82
C ALA A 167 25.45 3.11 -14.92
N ASP A 168 26.51 2.78 -14.19
CA ASP A 168 27.83 3.45 -14.25
C ASP A 168 28.62 3.11 -15.52
N ARG A 169 28.36 1.96 -16.15
CA ARG A 169 28.89 1.66 -17.49
C ARG A 169 28.16 2.46 -18.55
N VAL A 170 26.85 2.59 -18.41
CA VAL A 170 25.99 3.41 -19.27
C VAL A 170 26.35 4.89 -19.13
N SER A 171 26.60 5.39 -17.91
CA SER A 171 26.95 6.80 -17.66
C SER A 171 28.35 7.19 -18.13
N ARG A 172 29.32 6.26 -18.13
CA ARG A 172 30.69 6.53 -18.65
C ARG A 172 30.78 6.63 -20.17
N GLY A 173 29.73 6.27 -20.91
CA GLY A 173 29.66 6.38 -22.38
C GLY A 173 28.66 7.41 -22.91
N ILE A 174 27.70 7.85 -22.10
CA ILE A 174 26.67 8.81 -22.53
C ILE A 174 27.12 10.24 -22.18
N PRO A 175 27.26 11.14 -23.18
CA PRO A 175 27.55 12.55 -22.94
C PRO A 175 26.45 13.23 -22.10
N ARG A 176 26.80 14.34 -21.44
CA ARG A 176 25.81 15.16 -20.72
C ARG A 176 24.67 15.54 -21.69
N TYR A 177 23.44 15.31 -21.26
CA TYR A 177 22.24 15.52 -22.09
C TYR A 177 21.21 16.39 -21.37
N ARG A 178 20.36 17.04 -22.16
CA ARG A 178 19.26 17.91 -21.69
C ARG A 178 17.89 17.27 -21.81
N ALA A 179 17.74 16.25 -22.65
CA ALA A 179 16.51 15.47 -22.81
C ALA A 179 16.84 14.03 -23.26
N ALA A 180 15.96 13.08 -22.95
CA ALA A 180 16.06 11.70 -23.39
C ALA A 180 14.70 11.22 -23.90
N TYR A 181 14.69 10.44 -24.97
CA TYR A 181 13.49 9.90 -25.61
C TYR A 181 13.66 8.41 -25.92
N THR A 182 12.66 7.60 -25.60
CA THR A 182 12.52 6.28 -26.20
C THR A 182 11.84 6.43 -27.57
N MET A 183 12.52 6.04 -28.65
CA MET A 183 12.04 6.20 -30.03
C MET A 183 11.98 4.87 -30.77
N HIS A 184 11.02 4.74 -31.69
CA HIS A 184 10.98 3.65 -32.68
C HIS A 184 12.00 3.95 -33.78
N ALA A 185 13.07 3.16 -33.83
CA ALA A 185 14.15 3.33 -34.79
C ALA A 185 14.00 2.41 -36.00
N SER A 186 14.28 2.95 -37.17
CA SER A 186 14.64 2.23 -38.39
C SER A 186 16.01 2.69 -38.90
N ALA A 187 16.45 2.12 -40.03
CA ALA A 187 17.66 2.53 -40.71
C ALA A 187 17.39 2.77 -42.19
N TYR A 188 18.12 3.73 -42.77
CA TYR A 188 18.08 4.08 -44.19
C TYR A 188 19.50 4.29 -44.74
N LEU A 189 19.65 4.24 -46.05
CA LEU A 189 20.90 4.53 -46.75
C LEU A 189 20.89 5.95 -47.33
N PRO A 190 22.06 6.59 -47.51
CA PRO A 190 22.16 7.87 -48.20
C PRO A 190 21.53 7.86 -49.60
N SER A 191 21.52 6.71 -50.28
CA SER A 191 20.93 6.54 -51.60
C SER A 191 19.41 6.35 -51.59
N ASP A 192 18.79 6.15 -50.43
CA ASP A 192 17.36 5.88 -50.34
C ASP A 192 16.53 7.13 -50.68
N GLY A 193 15.35 6.92 -51.27
CA GLY A 193 14.49 8.01 -51.74
C GLY A 193 14.93 8.58 -53.10
N GLY A 194 15.00 9.91 -53.21
CA GLY A 194 15.27 10.62 -54.47
C GLY A 194 16.70 10.50 -55.02
N GLY A 195 17.57 9.73 -54.36
CA GLY A 195 18.92 9.39 -54.84
C GLY A 195 19.95 10.52 -54.80
N SER A 196 19.60 11.72 -54.31
CA SER A 196 20.54 12.84 -54.20
C SER A 196 21.47 12.75 -52.99
N GLY A 197 21.11 11.96 -51.96
CA GLY A 197 21.86 11.85 -50.72
C GLY A 197 21.94 13.14 -49.91
N ILE A 198 21.01 14.08 -50.13
CA ILE A 198 20.95 15.37 -49.44
C ILE A 198 19.77 15.37 -48.48
N THR A 199 20.07 15.69 -47.22
CA THR A 199 19.10 15.74 -46.12
C THR A 199 18.26 17.01 -46.16
N ALA A 200 17.17 17.08 -45.38
CA ALA A 200 16.31 18.25 -45.26
C ALA A 200 17.05 19.56 -44.89
N THR A 201 18.15 19.47 -44.12
CA THR A 201 19.00 20.63 -43.77
C THR A 201 20.04 20.98 -44.83
N GLY A 202 20.18 20.16 -45.87
CA GLY A 202 21.10 20.39 -46.99
C GLY A 202 22.48 19.75 -46.83
N ILE A 203 22.76 19.02 -45.75
CA ILE A 203 24.02 18.29 -45.60
C ILE A 203 23.92 16.88 -46.21
N PRO A 204 25.03 16.27 -46.66
CA PRO A 204 25.03 14.90 -47.15
C PRO A 204 24.60 13.90 -46.06
N ALA A 205 23.71 12.98 -46.41
CA ALA A 205 23.38 11.82 -45.58
C ALA A 205 24.59 10.89 -45.49
N ARG A 206 24.93 10.48 -44.27
CA ARG A 206 26.02 9.55 -43.92
C ARG A 206 25.84 9.11 -42.47
N HIS A 207 26.63 8.14 -42.01
CA HIS A 207 26.66 7.75 -40.60
C HIS A 207 26.83 8.98 -39.68
N GLY A 208 26.03 9.04 -38.62
CA GLY A 208 25.95 10.19 -37.72
C GLY A 208 24.96 11.28 -38.19
N VAL A 209 24.19 11.05 -39.25
CA VAL A 209 23.04 11.87 -39.62
C VAL A 209 21.76 11.05 -39.43
N VAL A 210 20.73 11.65 -38.82
CA VAL A 210 19.45 10.98 -38.58
C VAL A 210 18.27 11.82 -39.07
N ALA A 211 17.20 11.12 -39.46
CA ALA A 211 15.91 11.71 -39.72
C ALA A 211 15.04 11.67 -38.46
N VAL A 212 14.36 12.77 -38.15
CA VAL A 212 13.47 12.90 -36.98
C VAL A 212 12.20 13.68 -37.34
N ASP A 213 11.21 13.66 -36.46
CA ASP A 213 10.12 14.64 -36.46
C ASP A 213 10.60 15.96 -35.80
N PRO A 214 10.68 17.10 -36.53
CA PRO A 214 11.12 18.38 -35.98
C PRO A 214 10.27 18.92 -34.83
N ASN A 215 9.02 18.46 -34.68
CA ASN A 215 8.15 18.84 -33.56
C ASN A 215 8.53 18.14 -32.25
N VAL A 216 9.27 17.02 -32.32
CA VAL A 216 9.76 16.27 -31.16
C VAL A 216 11.25 16.58 -30.91
N ILE A 217 12.07 16.48 -31.96
CA ILE A 217 13.51 16.81 -31.90
C ILE A 217 13.80 17.86 -32.98
N PRO A 218 14.07 19.12 -32.62
CA PRO A 218 14.39 20.16 -33.60
C PRO A 218 15.62 19.79 -34.45
N LEU A 219 15.55 20.10 -35.75
CA LEU A 219 16.69 19.96 -36.65
C LEU A 219 17.89 20.79 -36.16
N GLY A 220 19.09 20.26 -36.33
CA GLY A 220 20.35 20.77 -35.79
C GLY A 220 20.71 20.26 -34.40
N SER A 221 19.82 19.52 -33.72
CA SER A 221 20.12 18.92 -32.42
C SER A 221 21.25 17.90 -32.52
N ARG A 222 22.21 17.97 -31.60
CA ARG A 222 23.19 16.90 -31.37
C ARG A 222 22.57 15.81 -30.52
N LEU A 223 22.78 14.57 -30.91
CA LEU A 223 22.21 13.39 -30.28
C LEU A 223 23.32 12.41 -29.91
N TYR A 224 23.06 11.60 -28.90
CA TYR A 224 23.80 10.37 -28.63
C TYR A 224 22.81 9.20 -28.60
N ILE A 225 23.10 8.16 -29.38
CA ILE A 225 22.26 6.97 -29.50
C ILE A 225 23.14 5.77 -29.14
N PRO A 226 22.93 5.11 -27.99
CA PRO A 226 23.75 3.97 -27.59
C PRO A 226 23.79 2.89 -28.69
N GLY A 227 25.00 2.47 -29.06
CA GLY A 227 25.21 1.50 -30.14
C GLY A 227 25.29 2.08 -31.56
N TYR A 228 24.94 3.35 -31.77
CA TYR A 228 25.11 4.06 -33.04
C TYR A 228 26.15 5.19 -32.94
N GLY A 229 26.17 5.90 -31.81
CA GLY A 229 27.13 6.96 -31.50
C GLY A 229 26.51 8.36 -31.49
N GLU A 230 27.35 9.37 -31.65
CA GLU A 230 26.89 10.76 -31.80
C GLU A 230 26.26 10.98 -33.18
N ALA A 231 25.18 11.76 -33.22
CA ALA A 231 24.48 12.08 -34.45
C ALA A 231 23.96 13.52 -34.48
N ILE A 232 23.60 13.99 -35.66
CA ILE A 232 22.90 15.26 -35.88
C ILE A 232 21.52 14.99 -36.49
N ALA A 233 20.49 15.58 -35.89
CA ALA A 233 19.15 15.63 -36.46
C ALA A 233 19.14 16.57 -37.66
N ALA A 234 19.31 16.04 -38.86
CA ALA A 234 19.52 16.86 -40.05
C ALA A 234 18.56 16.53 -41.20
N ASP A 235 17.74 15.49 -41.04
CA ASP A 235 16.84 15.02 -42.07
C ASP A 235 15.41 14.83 -41.55
N THR A 236 14.47 14.65 -42.48
CA THR A 236 13.06 14.37 -42.21
C THR A 236 12.53 13.35 -43.22
N GLY A 237 11.49 12.62 -42.86
CA GLY A 237 10.82 11.71 -43.80
C GLY A 237 9.31 11.68 -43.57
N GLY A 238 8.54 11.41 -44.62
CA GLY A 238 7.07 11.38 -44.52
C GLY A 238 6.52 10.33 -43.54
N ALA A 239 7.29 9.27 -43.28
CA ALA A 239 6.98 8.24 -42.29
C ALA A 239 7.63 8.47 -40.91
N ILE A 240 8.50 9.48 -40.79
CA ILE A 240 9.24 9.78 -39.56
C ILE A 240 8.48 10.85 -38.78
N VAL A 241 7.43 10.41 -38.08
CA VAL A 241 6.49 11.26 -37.35
C VAL A 241 6.42 10.82 -35.88
N GLY A 242 6.34 11.78 -34.96
CA GLY A 242 6.31 11.55 -33.52
C GLY A 242 7.63 11.00 -32.97
N HIS A 243 7.54 10.00 -32.10
CA HIS A 243 8.70 9.33 -31.49
C HIS A 243 9.31 8.27 -32.43
N THR A 244 9.54 8.64 -33.69
CA THR A 244 10.17 7.81 -34.72
C THR A 244 11.48 8.45 -35.16
N ILE A 245 12.52 7.64 -35.36
CA ILE A 245 13.84 8.08 -35.80
C ILE A 245 14.37 7.14 -36.88
N ASP A 246 15.04 7.68 -37.90
CA ASP A 246 15.68 6.89 -38.95
C ASP A 246 17.20 7.13 -38.95
N LEU A 247 17.97 6.06 -38.79
CA LEU A 247 19.42 6.13 -38.63
C LEU A 247 20.09 5.90 -39.98
N CYS A 248 20.91 6.86 -40.43
CA CYS A 248 21.62 6.70 -41.68
C CYS A 248 22.76 5.68 -41.52
N MET A 249 22.78 4.65 -42.36
CA MET A 249 23.78 3.59 -42.40
C MET A 249 24.56 3.65 -43.71
N GLU A 250 25.80 3.18 -43.71
CA GLU A 250 26.66 3.25 -44.91
C GLU A 250 26.42 2.07 -45.87
N SER A 251 25.78 1.00 -45.39
CA SER A 251 25.53 -0.20 -46.21
C SER A 251 24.17 -0.84 -45.96
N TYR A 252 23.63 -1.47 -47.00
CA TYR A 252 22.36 -2.20 -46.93
C TYR A 252 22.39 -3.32 -45.89
N ASP A 253 23.51 -4.06 -45.80
CA ASP A 253 23.67 -5.13 -44.83
C ASP A 253 23.62 -4.62 -43.38
N GLU A 254 24.21 -3.46 -43.11
CA GLU A 254 24.13 -2.79 -41.80
C GLU A 254 22.69 -2.38 -41.48
N ALA A 255 21.96 -1.81 -42.44
CA ALA A 255 20.57 -1.43 -42.26
C ALA A 255 19.67 -2.66 -41.97
N ILE A 256 19.88 -3.78 -42.66
CA ILE A 256 19.14 -5.03 -42.43
C ILE A 256 19.49 -5.65 -41.07
N GLN A 257 20.77 -5.65 -40.68
CA GLN A 257 21.21 -6.14 -39.37
C GLN A 257 20.67 -5.27 -38.23
N PHE A 258 20.57 -3.96 -38.44
CA PHE A 258 19.93 -3.05 -37.49
C PHE A 258 18.43 -3.33 -37.37
N GLY A 259 17.71 -3.46 -38.48
CA GLY A 259 16.28 -3.74 -38.47
C GLY A 259 15.45 -2.65 -37.77
N ARG A 260 14.23 -2.98 -37.33
CA ARG A 260 13.38 -2.05 -36.56
C ARG A 260 13.40 -2.41 -35.08
N ARG A 261 13.66 -1.43 -34.22
CA ARG A 261 13.78 -1.63 -32.77
C ARG A 261 13.48 -0.35 -32.00
N SER A 262 13.16 -0.45 -30.72
CA SER A 262 13.13 0.71 -29.84
C SER A 262 14.55 1.06 -29.38
N VAL A 263 14.88 2.34 -29.35
CA VAL A 263 16.18 2.86 -28.88
C VAL A 263 15.98 4.05 -27.94
N GLU A 264 16.96 4.26 -27.06
CA GLU A 264 17.06 5.49 -26.28
C GLU A 264 17.86 6.53 -27.06
N VAL A 265 17.36 7.76 -27.12
CA VAL A 265 17.97 8.89 -27.83
C VAL A 265 18.19 10.03 -26.84
N TYR A 266 19.44 10.42 -26.65
CA TYR A 266 19.81 11.50 -25.74
C TYR A 266 20.10 12.76 -26.54
N VAL A 267 19.44 13.88 -26.22
CA VAL A 267 19.75 15.19 -26.80
C VAL A 267 20.89 15.81 -26.01
N ILE A 268 22.06 15.91 -26.62
CA ILE A 268 23.30 16.37 -25.99
C ILE A 268 23.59 17.85 -26.36
N ASP A 269 24.39 18.51 -25.51
CA ASP A 269 24.79 19.91 -25.71
C ASP A 269 25.91 20.07 -26.77
#